data_AF-A0A382M8T9-F1
#
_entry.id   AF-A0A382M8T9-F1
#
_cell.length_a   1.000
_cell.length_b   1.000
_cell.length_c   1.000
_cell.angle_alpha   90.00
_cell.angle_beta   90.00
_cell.angle_gamma   90.00
#
_symmetry.space_group_name_H-M   'P 1'
#
loop_
_entity.id
_entity.type
_entity.pdbx_description
1 polymer ?
#
loop_
_entity_poly.entity_id
_entity_poly.type
_entity_poly.pdbx_seq_one_letter_code
_entity_poly.pdbx_strand_id
1 'polypeptide(L)' 'VEKRDIPYLSTAELAELIRQKEVSPVEVTESYLERIADLNFKFNSYLTVCRNEAL' A
#
# COMPACT_ATOMS: atom_id res chain seq x y z
N VAL A 1 -2.74 10.96 7.63
CA VAL A 1 -3.30 9.61 7.40
C VAL A 1 -2.36 8.60 8.07
N GLU A 2 -2.85 7.63 8.84
CA GLU A 2 -1.96 6.58 9.36
C GLU A 2 -1.65 5.57 8.25
N LYS A 3 -0.42 5.02 8.22
CA LYS A 3 0.03 4.08 7.17
C LYS A 3 -0.94 2.91 6.94
N ARG A 4 -1.56 2.39 8.02
CA ARG A 4 -2.55 1.29 7.97
C ARG A 4 -3.86 1.63 7.27
N ASP A 5 -4.19 2.93 7.16
CA ASP A 5 -5.43 3.40 6.53
C ASP A 5 -5.27 3.59 5.02
N ILE A 6 -4.03 3.74 4.55
CA ILE A 6 -3.69 3.99 3.14
C ILE A 6 -4.36 2.99 2.18
N PRO A 7 -4.36 1.66 2.42
CA PRO A 7 -4.94 0.70 1.49
C PRO A 7 -6.45 0.82 1.29
N TYR A 8 -7.14 1.61 2.12
CA TYR A 8 -8.59 1.81 2.09
C TYR A 8 -9.00 3.11 1.39
N LEU A 9 -8.05 3.98 1.06
CA LEU A 9 -8.31 5.19 0.29
C LEU A 9 -8.61 4.86 -1.17
N SER A 10 -9.44 5.68 -1.80
CA SER A 10 -9.62 5.63 -3.25
C SER A 10 -8.34 6.11 -3.96
N THR A 11 -8.18 5.70 -5.22
CA THR A 11 -7.06 6.15 -6.05
C THR A 11 -7.02 7.68 -6.20
N ALA A 12 -8.19 8.34 -6.21
CA ALA A 12 -8.28 9.79 -6.34
C ALA A 12 -7.76 10.52 -5.09
N GLU A 13 -8.15 10.06 -3.89
CA GLU A 13 -7.65 10.58 -2.61
C GLU A 13 -6.15 10.37 -2.50
N LEU A 14 -5.68 9.15 -2.78
CA LEU A 14 -4.26 8.80 -2.75
C LEU A 14 -3.42 9.69 -3.68
N ALA A 15 -3.93 9.94 -4.89
CA ALA A 15 -3.25 10.80 -5.86
C ALA A 15 -3.14 12.25 -5.37
N GLU A 16 -4.14 12.76 -4.65
CA GLU A 16 -4.09 14.10 -4.07
C GLU A 16 -3.09 14.17 -2.92
N LEU A 17 -3.10 13.20 -2.01
CA LEU A 17 -2.15 13.15 -0.89
C LEU A 17 -0.69 13.06 -1.36
N ILE A 18 -0.42 12.28 -2.42
CA ILE A 18 0.92 12.21 -3.03
C ILE A 18 1.31 13.56 -3.67
N ARG A 19 0.39 14.22 -4.40
CA ARG A 19 0.62 15.55 -4.98
C ARG A 19 0.95 16.58 -3.91
N GLN A 20 0.25 16.53 -2.79
CA GLN A 20 0.45 17.41 -1.63
C GLN A 20 1.66 17.01 -0.78
N LYS A 21 2.31 15.88 -1.09
CA LYS A 21 3.45 15.31 -0.35
C LYS A 21 3.13 14.96 1.10
N GLU A 22 1.86 14.70 1.41
CA GLU A 22 1.43 14.25 2.74
C GLU A 22 1.78 12.77 2.97
N VAL A 23 1.85 12.00 1.90
CA VAL A 23 2.36 10.62 1.88
C VAL A 23 3.32 10.45 0.71
N SER A 24 4.35 9.63 0.88
CA SER A 24 5.28 9.31 -0.21
C SER A 24 4.83 8.07 -1.00
N PRO A 25 5.16 7.96 -2.30
CA PRO A 25 4.89 6.73 -3.06
C PRO A 25 5.49 5.47 -2.42
N VAL A 26 6.66 5.59 -1.79
CA VAL A 26 7.32 4.49 -1.07
C VAL A 26 6.48 4.06 0.13
N GLU A 27 6.03 5.00 0.95
CA GLU A 27 5.18 4.72 2.12
C GLU A 27 3.86 4.06 1.72
N VAL A 28 3.27 4.51 0.61
CA VAL A 28 2.09 3.90 0.02
C VAL A 28 2.37 2.45 -0.36
N THR A 29 3.42 2.18 -1.14
CA THR A 29 3.77 0.81 -1.54
C THR A 29 4.03 -0.09 -0.33
N GLU A 30 4.77 0.39 0.66
CA GLU A 30 5.03 -0.36 1.89
C GLU A 30 3.75 -0.70 2.65
N SER A 31 2.77 0.20 2.71
CA SER A 31 1.48 -0.06 3.39
C SER A 31 0.73 -1.25 2.77
N TYR A 32 0.76 -1.38 1.43
CA TYR A 32 0.17 -2.52 0.74
C TYR A 32 0.97 -3.79 0.99
N LEU A 33 2.30 -3.72 0.96
CA LEU A 33 3.16 -4.88 1.20
C LEU A 33 3.02 -5.42 2.63
N GLU A 34 2.89 -4.55 3.63
CA GLU A 34 2.61 -4.91 5.02
C GLU A 34 1.23 -5.59 5.14
N ARG A 35 0.19 -5.01 4.54
CA ARG A 35 -1.14 -5.61 4.51
C ARG A 35 -1.15 -6.99 3.85
N ILE A 36 -0.42 -7.15 2.75
CA ILE A 36 -0.29 -8.44 2.06
C ILE A 36 0.39 -9.46 2.99
N ALA A 37 1.48 -9.09 3.66
CA ALA A 37 2.16 -9.96 4.62
C ALA A 37 1.22 -10.40 5.76
N ASP A 38 0.39 -9.49 6.26
CA ASP A 38 -0.51 -9.75 7.38
C ASP A 38 -1.75 -10.57 7.02
N LEU A 39 -2.22 -10.52 5.78
CA LEU A 39 -3.54 -11.06 5.41
C LEU A 39 -3.49 -12.18 4.37
N ASN A 40 -2.43 -12.26 3.55
CA ASN A 40 -2.40 -13.22 2.44
C ASN A 40 -2.43 -14.68 2.92
N PHE A 41 -1.90 -15.00 4.11
CA PHE A 41 -1.98 -16.34 4.68
C PHE A 41 -3.43 -16.84 4.85
N LYS A 42 -4.36 -15.90 5.07
CA LYS A 42 -5.78 -16.19 5.28
C LYS A 42 -6.55 -16.26 3.97
N PHE A 43 -6.25 -15.36 3.04
CA PHE A 43 -7.06 -15.17 1.84
C PHE A 43 -6.46 -15.78 0.57
N ASN A 44 -5.17 -16.13 0.58
CA ASN A 44 -4.44 -16.70 -0.56
C ASN A 44 -4.68 -15.92 -1.87
N SER A 45 -4.70 -14.60 -1.78
CA SER A 45 -5.05 -13.69 -2.90
C SER A 45 -3.87 -13.40 -3.82
N TYR A 46 -2.64 -13.53 -3.32
CA TYR A 46 -1.40 -13.33 -4.08
C TYR A 46 -0.60 -14.62 -4.13
N LEU A 47 -0.20 -15.02 -5.34
CA LEU A 47 0.72 -16.15 -5.57
C LEU A 47 2.19 -15.72 -5.42
N THR A 48 2.56 -14.60 -6.04
CA THR A 48 3.91 -14.03 -6.01
C THR A 48 3.83 -12.55 -5.67
N VAL A 49 4.72 -12.09 -4.79
CA VAL A 49 4.83 -10.68 -4.40
C VAL A 49 6.23 -10.18 -4.74
N CYS A 50 6.34 -9.28 -5.72
CA CYS A 50 7.61 -8.69 -6.18
C CYS A 50 8.01 -7.49 -5.32
N ARG A 51 8.37 -7.73 -4.06
CA ARG A 51 8.62 -6.67 -3.07
C ARG A 51 9.72 -5.71 -3.50
N ASN A 52 10.82 -6.25 -4.00
CA ASN A 52 12.02 -5.47 -4.32
C ASN A 52 11.82 -4.59 -5.55
N GLU A 53 11.03 -5.05 -6.51
CA GLU A 53 10.73 -4.33 -7.75
C GLU A 53 9.66 -3.26 -7.56
N ALA A 54 8.82 -3.40 -6.53
CA ALA A 54 7.77 -2.43 -6.21
C ALA A 54 8.30 -1.20 -5.45
N LEU A 55 9.42 -1.35 -4.72
CA LEU A 55 10.09 -0.30 -3.95
C LEU A 55 11.18 0.39 -4.77
#